data_AF-A0A7W6EFH2-F1
#
_entry.id   AF-A0A7W6EFH2-F1
#
_cell.length_a   1.000
_cell.length_b   1.000
_cell.length_c   1.000
_cell.angle_alpha   90.00
_cell.angle_beta   90.00
_cell.angle_gamma   90.00
#
_symmetry.space_group_name_H-M   'P 1'
#
loop_
_entity.id
_entity.type
_entity.pdbx_description
1 polymer ?
#
loop_
_entity_poly.entity_id
_entity_poly.type
_entity_poly.pdbx_seq_one_letter_code
_entity_poly.pdbx_strand_id
1 'polypeptide(L)'
;MTRKIDLDERLAFLQIDADELSALARHRPLVEGAVERGLTTFYAHMLKTPAVSRFFDDPTRLDAARGAQGRHWQRIASGAIDEAYIEEVERVGRTHARIGLEPRWYMGGYALILEEIVKTVLPALLGRSVLGRRRLDETAETLGLLVKLAILDMDYGVSTYFAALQTEKARLEAERTAVATEQARSLGEASAAMEEMTANIRQNAENAAQTEKMAGQAAVSAEKGGDAVAKSVEAMRTIAEKVHVVQEIARQTDLLALNAAIEAARAGTHGKGFAVVASEVRKLAERAAIAAGEIGTLSGHTLSISEEAGESLRSLVPDIRRTSELVSEISAACREQTVGVEQINQVIQRLDQMSHAMAASSIEPNRPAAAAPKRFARAA
;
A
#
# COMPACT_ATOMS: atom_id res chain seq x y z
N MET A 1 -7.27 -17.95 39.78
CA MET A 1 -6.66 -18.20 41.10
C MET A 1 -6.51 -16.86 41.80
N THR A 2 -6.96 -16.70 43.04
CA THR A 2 -6.76 -15.43 43.76
C THR A 2 -5.30 -15.34 44.21
N ARG A 3 -4.75 -14.13 44.34
CA ARG A 3 -3.35 -13.91 44.76
C ARG A 3 -3.01 -14.61 46.07
N LYS A 4 -3.95 -14.58 47.01
CA LYS A 4 -3.82 -15.28 48.29
C LYS A 4 -3.68 -16.80 48.15
N ILE A 5 -4.47 -17.44 47.29
CA ILE A 5 -4.39 -18.90 47.09
C ILE A 5 -3.04 -19.28 46.46
N ASP A 6 -2.54 -18.47 45.51
CA ASP A 6 -1.22 -18.69 44.90
C ASP A 6 -0.08 -18.52 45.92
N LEU A 7 -0.20 -17.54 46.82
CA LEU A 7 0.77 -17.36 47.90
C LEU A 7 0.74 -18.52 48.90
N ASP A 8 -0.43 -18.92 49.35
CA ASP A 8 -0.62 -20.01 50.32
C ASP A 8 -0.03 -21.32 49.76
N GLU A 9 -0.22 -21.61 48.46
CA GLU A 9 0.37 -22.78 47.80
C GLU A 9 1.90 -22.73 47.75
N ARG A 10 2.50 -21.58 47.41
CA ARG A 10 3.96 -21.41 47.37
C ARG A 10 4.59 -21.51 48.77
N LEU A 11 3.96 -20.90 49.78
CA LEU A 11 4.40 -20.99 51.17
C LEU A 11 4.34 -22.43 51.69
N ALA A 12 3.23 -23.13 51.42
CA ALA A 12 3.08 -24.54 51.76
C ALA A 12 4.13 -25.41 51.07
N PHE A 13 4.39 -25.18 49.78
CA PHE A 13 5.41 -25.90 49.02
C PHE A 13 6.83 -25.69 49.58
N LEU A 14 7.16 -24.46 49.97
CA LEU A 14 8.44 -24.11 50.58
C LEU A 14 8.54 -24.50 52.06
N GLN A 15 7.45 -25.03 52.64
CA GLN A 15 7.33 -25.32 54.07
C GLN A 15 7.70 -24.08 54.89
N ILE A 16 7.05 -22.96 54.60
CA ILE A 16 7.15 -21.72 55.37
C ILE A 16 5.87 -21.59 56.19
N ASP A 17 5.99 -21.58 57.51
CA ASP A 17 4.86 -21.35 58.41
C ASP A 17 4.91 -19.98 59.13
N ALA A 18 3.83 -19.65 59.84
CA ALA A 18 3.70 -18.37 60.55
C ALA A 18 4.66 -18.25 61.74
N ASP A 19 5.09 -19.37 62.34
CA ASP A 19 6.00 -19.40 63.47
C ASP A 19 7.43 -19.11 63.00
N GLU A 20 7.85 -19.68 61.86
CA GLU A 20 9.09 -19.37 61.14
C GLU A 20 9.16 -17.88 60.77
N LEU A 21 8.10 -17.32 60.18
CA LEU A 21 8.04 -15.89 59.83
C LEU A 21 8.13 -14.98 61.07
N SER A 22 7.45 -15.36 62.16
CA SER A 22 7.51 -14.65 63.43
C SER A 22 8.90 -14.75 64.08
N ALA A 23 9.60 -15.86 63.87
CA ALA A 23 10.97 -16.05 64.35
C ALA A 23 11.97 -15.15 63.60
N LEU A 24 11.81 -15.01 62.28
CA LEU A 24 12.64 -14.12 61.47
C LEU A 24 12.54 -12.66 61.93
N ALA A 25 11.32 -12.20 62.25
CA ALA A 25 11.06 -10.83 62.67
C ALA A 25 11.88 -10.41 63.91
N ARG A 26 12.25 -11.37 64.79
CA ARG A 26 13.13 -11.12 65.96
C ARG A 26 14.57 -10.78 65.57
N HIS A 27 15.01 -11.23 64.41
CA HIS A 27 16.34 -10.97 63.85
C HIS A 27 16.35 -9.83 62.82
N ARG A 28 15.22 -9.13 62.65
CA ARG A 28 15.04 -8.08 61.65
C ARG A 28 16.19 -7.05 61.58
N PRO A 29 16.64 -6.41 62.68
CA PRO A 29 17.73 -5.42 62.60
C PRO A 29 19.05 -6.01 62.08
N LEU A 30 19.32 -7.28 62.40
CA LEU A 30 20.51 -7.99 61.94
C LEU A 30 20.41 -8.30 60.44
N VAL A 31 19.24 -8.76 59.97
CA VAL A 31 18.97 -9.05 58.56
C VAL A 31 18.99 -7.77 57.72
N GLU A 32 18.35 -6.69 58.18
CA GLU A 32 18.35 -5.40 57.50
C GLU A 32 19.77 -4.85 57.32
N GLY A 33 20.60 -4.90 58.37
CA GLY A 33 22.00 -4.48 58.28
C GLY A 33 22.85 -5.38 57.37
N ALA A 34 22.52 -6.67 57.27
CA ALA A 34 23.17 -7.59 56.33
C ALA A 34 22.81 -7.26 54.89
N VAL A 35 21.52 -7.02 54.62
CA VAL A 35 21.01 -6.62 53.31
C VAL A 35 21.59 -5.29 52.87
N GLU A 36 21.68 -4.28 53.74
CA GLU A 36 22.23 -2.97 53.37
C GLU A 36 23.69 -3.07 52.88
N ARG A 37 24.49 -3.90 53.57
CA ARG A 37 25.85 -4.24 53.11
C ARG A 37 25.82 -5.03 51.81
N GLY A 38 24.94 -6.03 51.71
CA GLY A 38 24.73 -6.83 50.50
C GLY A 38 24.39 -5.97 49.27
N LEU A 39 23.45 -5.02 49.41
CA LEU A 39 23.06 -4.08 48.36
C LEU A 39 24.23 -3.18 47.97
N THR A 40 25.04 -2.71 48.93
CA THR A 40 26.24 -1.92 48.63
C THR A 40 27.21 -2.69 47.75
N THR A 41 27.53 -3.93 48.13
CA THR A 41 28.40 -4.83 47.36
C THR A 41 27.81 -5.16 46.00
N PHE A 42 26.51 -5.47 45.95
CA PHE A 42 25.78 -5.79 44.73
C PHE A 42 25.83 -4.65 43.72
N TYR A 43 25.44 -3.43 44.09
CA TYR A 43 25.46 -2.29 43.17
C TYR A 43 26.89 -1.92 42.73
N ALA A 44 27.88 -2.05 43.62
CA ALA A 44 29.28 -1.86 43.26
C ALA A 44 29.77 -2.91 42.22
N HIS A 45 29.27 -4.15 42.30
CA HIS A 45 29.56 -5.19 41.33
C HIS A 45 28.78 -5.01 40.02
N MET A 46 27.49 -4.65 40.11
CA MET A 46 26.63 -4.37 38.97
C MET A 46 27.21 -3.26 38.08
N LEU A 47 27.70 -2.16 38.67
CA LEU A 47 28.30 -1.05 37.92
C LEU A 47 29.58 -1.44 37.16
N LYS A 48 30.25 -2.53 37.56
CA LYS A 48 31.41 -3.08 36.85
C LYS A 48 31.02 -4.04 35.72
N THR A 49 29.74 -4.35 35.58
CA THR A 49 29.22 -5.34 34.62
C THR A 49 28.47 -4.62 33.49
N PRO A 50 29.07 -4.47 32.29
CA PRO A 50 28.51 -3.64 31.22
C PRO A 50 27.08 -4.01 30.80
N ALA A 51 26.73 -5.30 30.86
CA ALA A 51 25.42 -5.80 30.46
C ALA A 51 24.27 -5.26 31.34
N VAL A 52 24.56 -4.88 32.59
CA VAL A 52 23.57 -4.40 33.57
C VAL A 52 23.79 -2.95 33.98
N SER A 53 25.03 -2.44 33.96
CA SER A 53 25.33 -1.04 34.31
C SER A 53 24.62 -0.05 33.38
N ARG A 54 24.39 -0.42 32.11
CA ARG A 54 23.65 0.36 31.10
C ARG A 54 22.22 0.73 31.48
N PHE A 55 21.63 0.10 32.50
CA PHE A 55 20.29 0.47 32.98
C PHE A 55 20.31 1.65 33.96
N PHE A 56 21.51 2.09 34.37
CA PHE A 56 21.76 3.08 35.41
C PHE A 56 22.71 4.18 34.93
N ASP A 57 22.43 4.75 33.74
CA ASP A 57 23.17 5.91 33.21
C ASP A 57 22.93 7.20 34.03
N ASP A 58 21.90 7.19 34.88
CA ASP A 58 21.49 8.28 35.76
C ASP A 58 21.71 7.86 37.24
N PRO A 59 22.63 8.52 37.97
CA PRO A 59 22.91 8.21 39.38
C PRO A 59 21.67 8.29 40.28
N THR A 60 20.69 9.15 39.97
CA THR A 60 19.46 9.28 40.78
C THR A 60 18.59 8.03 40.68
N ARG A 61 18.61 7.33 39.54
CA ARG A 61 17.89 6.06 39.36
C ARG A 61 18.54 4.93 40.15
N LEU A 62 19.87 4.94 40.26
CA LEU A 62 20.62 3.96 41.04
C LEU A 62 20.23 4.07 42.53
N ASP A 63 20.24 5.29 43.07
CA ASP A 63 19.88 5.54 44.47
C ASP A 63 18.40 5.22 44.74
N ALA A 64 17.50 5.58 43.82
CA ALA A 64 16.09 5.23 43.92
C ALA A 64 15.86 3.70 43.90
N ALA A 65 16.54 2.98 43.01
CA ALA A 65 16.46 1.52 42.92
C ALA A 65 17.06 0.84 44.17
N ARG A 66 18.19 1.34 44.68
CA ARG A 66 18.79 0.87 45.93
C ARG A 66 17.87 1.08 47.12
N GLY A 67 17.27 2.27 47.25
CA GLY A 67 16.31 2.57 48.30
C GLY A 67 15.05 1.71 48.21
N ALA A 68 14.56 1.44 47.00
CA ALA A 68 13.41 0.57 46.78
C ALA A 68 13.71 -0.89 47.16
N GLN A 69 14.87 -1.42 46.76
CA GLN A 69 15.33 -2.76 47.14
C GLN A 69 15.51 -2.87 48.66
N GLY A 70 16.06 -1.85 49.32
CA GLY A 70 16.18 -1.81 50.78
C GLY A 70 14.82 -1.95 51.47
N ARG A 71 13.82 -1.16 51.07
CA ARG A 71 12.45 -1.25 51.61
C ARG A 71 11.80 -2.61 51.37
N HIS A 72 12.00 -3.19 50.19
CA HIS A 72 11.51 -4.51 49.84
C HIS A 72 12.05 -5.60 50.79
N TRP A 73 13.36 -5.62 51.00
CA TRP A 73 13.99 -6.55 51.93
C TRP A 73 13.63 -6.29 53.40
N GLN A 74 13.36 -5.05 53.80
CA GLN A 74 12.83 -4.73 55.14
C GLN A 74 11.47 -5.40 55.35
N ARG A 75 10.62 -5.45 54.32
CA ARG A 75 9.34 -6.19 54.38
C ARG A 75 9.58 -7.68 54.53
N ILE A 76 10.44 -8.28 53.72
CA ILE A 76 10.80 -9.71 53.84
C ILE A 76 11.31 -10.03 55.26
N ALA A 77 12.24 -9.22 55.78
CA ALA A 77 12.82 -9.38 57.11
C ALA A 77 11.81 -9.18 58.25
N SER A 78 10.69 -8.50 58.00
CA SER A 78 9.60 -8.34 58.97
C SER A 78 8.67 -9.54 59.07
N GLY A 79 8.77 -10.50 58.14
CA GLY A 79 7.86 -11.65 58.05
C GLY A 79 6.49 -11.33 57.44
N ALA A 80 6.27 -10.08 57.01
CA ALA A 80 5.02 -9.64 56.38
C ALA A 80 4.92 -10.09 54.91
N ILE A 81 4.71 -11.39 54.71
CA ILE A 81 4.52 -12.02 53.40
C ILE A 81 3.01 -12.11 53.12
N ASP A 82 2.44 -11.01 52.65
CA ASP A 82 1.00 -10.82 52.39
C ASP A 82 0.72 -10.39 50.94
N GLU A 83 -0.52 -10.00 50.62
CA GLU A 83 -0.86 -9.54 49.27
C GLU A 83 -0.09 -8.27 48.85
N ALA A 84 0.26 -7.40 49.80
CA ALA A 84 1.04 -6.20 49.50
C ALA A 84 2.50 -6.55 49.13
N TYR A 85 3.07 -7.58 49.76
CA TYR A 85 4.34 -8.16 49.31
C TYR A 85 4.26 -8.64 47.86
N ILE A 86 3.21 -9.39 47.48
CA ILE A 86 3.04 -9.89 46.11
C ILE A 86 3.01 -8.72 45.11
N GLU A 87 2.24 -7.66 45.40
CA GLU A 87 2.15 -6.49 44.50
C GLU A 87 3.50 -5.80 44.29
N GLU A 88 4.33 -5.73 45.33
CA GLU A 88 5.67 -5.16 45.25
C GLU A 88 6.57 -6.01 44.35
N VAL A 89 6.57 -7.34 44.52
CA VAL A 89 7.37 -8.26 43.70
C VAL A 89 6.89 -8.30 42.25
N GLU A 90 5.57 -8.33 42.01
CA GLU A 90 5.00 -8.26 40.66
C GLU A 90 5.39 -6.98 39.94
N ARG A 91 5.45 -5.85 40.67
CA ARG A 91 5.90 -4.56 40.11
C ARG A 91 7.38 -4.61 39.72
N VAL A 92 8.21 -5.28 40.52
CA VAL A 92 9.64 -5.51 40.22
C VAL A 92 9.78 -6.41 38.98
N GLY A 93 9.09 -7.54 38.94
CA GLY A 93 9.09 -8.47 37.80
C GLY A 93 8.66 -7.81 36.49
N ARG A 94 7.56 -7.04 36.49
CA ARG A 94 7.11 -6.26 35.33
C ARG A 94 8.13 -5.20 34.91
N THR A 95 8.79 -4.55 35.86
CA THR A 95 9.83 -3.56 35.55
C THR A 95 11.02 -4.22 34.86
N HIS A 96 11.48 -5.37 35.35
CA HIS A 96 12.56 -6.12 34.72
C HIS A 96 12.21 -6.62 33.31
N ALA A 97 10.97 -7.10 33.11
CA ALA A 97 10.49 -7.48 31.77
C ALA A 97 10.50 -6.29 30.81
N ARG A 98 9.98 -5.15 31.26
CA ARG A 98 9.90 -3.93 30.44
C ARG A 98 11.27 -3.38 30.03
N ILE A 99 12.27 -3.44 30.91
CA ILE A 99 13.63 -2.99 30.58
C ILE A 99 14.46 -4.07 29.86
N GLY A 100 13.92 -5.28 29.69
CA GLY A 100 14.65 -6.40 29.08
C GLY A 100 15.84 -6.88 29.92
N LEU A 101 15.76 -6.79 31.26
CA LEU A 101 16.78 -7.38 32.12
C LEU A 101 16.64 -8.89 32.08
N GLU A 102 17.68 -9.59 31.63
CA GLU A 102 17.64 -11.05 31.60
C GLU A 102 17.55 -11.65 33.02
N PRO A 103 16.69 -12.67 33.24
CA PRO A 103 16.52 -13.29 34.55
C PRO A 103 17.82 -13.78 35.20
N ARG A 104 18.85 -14.12 34.41
CA ARG A 104 20.17 -14.53 34.93
C ARG A 104 20.82 -13.46 35.82
N TRP A 105 20.65 -12.17 35.48
CA TRP A 105 21.24 -11.06 36.22
C TRP A 105 20.43 -10.75 37.48
N TYR A 106 19.11 -10.87 37.38
CA TYR A 106 18.20 -10.78 38.51
C TYR A 106 18.54 -11.85 39.56
N MET A 107 18.59 -13.12 39.17
CA MET A 107 18.95 -14.24 40.07
C MET A 107 20.38 -14.12 40.61
N GLY A 108 21.33 -13.68 39.79
CA GLY A 108 22.70 -13.41 40.23
C GLY A 108 22.78 -12.34 41.33
N GLY A 109 21.91 -11.32 41.27
CA GLY A 109 21.80 -10.31 42.32
C GLY A 109 21.38 -10.89 43.66
N TYR A 110 20.39 -11.79 43.68
CA TYR A 110 19.99 -12.50 44.91
C TYR A 110 21.11 -13.37 45.46
N ALA A 111 21.88 -14.05 44.59
CA ALA A 111 23.01 -14.86 45.05
C ALA A 111 24.05 -14.01 45.81
N LEU A 112 24.37 -12.82 45.30
CA LEU A 112 25.30 -11.88 45.96
C LEU A 112 24.75 -11.33 47.28
N ILE A 113 23.45 -11.01 47.33
CA ILE A 113 22.81 -10.54 48.56
C ILE A 113 22.75 -11.66 49.61
N LEU A 114 22.38 -12.88 49.21
CA LEU A 114 22.34 -14.06 50.07
C LEU A 114 23.71 -14.42 50.63
N GLU A 115 24.78 -14.32 49.83
CA GLU A 115 26.15 -14.54 50.30
C GLU A 115 26.50 -13.57 51.45
N GLU A 116 26.18 -12.29 51.31
CA GLU A 116 26.45 -11.27 52.33
C GLU A 116 25.55 -11.42 53.57
N ILE A 117 24.30 -11.87 53.38
CA ILE A 117 23.41 -12.26 54.47
C ILE A 117 24.04 -13.40 55.28
N VAL A 118 24.50 -14.47 54.62
CA VAL A 118 25.13 -15.62 55.29
C VAL A 118 26.39 -15.17 56.04
N LYS A 119 27.29 -14.42 55.40
CA LYS A 119 28.53 -13.92 56.03
C LYS A 119 28.29 -13.03 57.24
N THR A 120 27.17 -12.31 57.27
CA THR A 120 26.80 -11.44 58.39
C THR A 120 26.07 -12.19 59.50
N VAL A 121 25.01 -12.91 59.14
CA VAL A 121 24.05 -13.47 60.09
C VAL A 121 24.65 -14.69 60.80
N LEU A 122 25.39 -15.54 60.08
CA LEU A 122 26.00 -16.75 60.63
C LEU A 122 26.92 -16.47 61.84
N PRO A 123 27.96 -15.61 61.75
CA PRO A 123 28.81 -15.33 62.91
C PRO A 123 28.09 -14.56 64.01
N ALA A 124 27.11 -13.71 63.68
CA ALA A 124 26.36 -12.93 64.65
C ALA A 124 25.46 -13.79 65.54
N LEU A 125 24.84 -14.84 64.97
CA LEU A 125 23.97 -15.76 65.72
C LEU A 125 24.76 -16.86 66.46
N LEU A 126 25.87 -17.34 65.90
CA LEU A 126 26.73 -18.33 66.57
C LEU A 126 27.53 -17.73 67.74
N GLY A 127 27.98 -16.48 67.63
CA GLY A 127 28.83 -15.83 68.62
C GLY A 127 30.26 -16.42 68.66
N ARG A 128 31.02 -16.12 69.72
CA ARG A 128 32.44 -16.53 69.86
C ARG A 128 32.66 -17.97 70.36
N SER A 129 31.61 -18.74 70.65
CA SER A 129 31.72 -20.09 71.23
C SER A 129 30.90 -21.11 70.45
N VAL A 130 31.53 -22.21 70.05
CA VAL A 130 30.97 -23.25 69.16
C VAL A 130 30.18 -24.33 69.94
N LEU A 131 30.01 -24.20 71.26
CA LEU A 131 29.61 -25.33 72.12
C LEU A 131 28.09 -25.59 72.31
N GLY A 132 27.19 -24.97 71.54
CA GLY A 132 25.74 -25.10 71.74
C GLY A 132 24.98 -25.62 70.52
N ARG A 133 24.64 -26.92 70.50
CA ARG A 133 23.81 -27.55 69.43
C ARG A 133 22.52 -26.78 69.13
N ARG A 134 21.83 -26.31 70.17
CA ARG A 134 20.62 -25.49 70.04
C ARG A 134 20.83 -24.18 69.25
N ARG A 135 21.96 -23.48 69.45
CA ARG A 135 22.24 -22.22 68.72
C ARG A 135 22.59 -22.48 67.25
N LEU A 136 23.25 -23.62 66.98
CA LEU A 136 23.51 -24.07 65.62
C LEU A 136 22.19 -24.34 64.89
N ASP A 137 21.26 -25.03 65.54
CA ASP A 137 19.94 -25.34 64.98
C ASP A 137 19.12 -24.04 64.72
N GLU A 138 19.01 -23.14 65.70
CA GLU A 138 18.32 -21.83 65.56
C GLU A 138 18.93 -20.95 64.43
N THR A 139 20.26 -20.99 64.27
CA THR A 139 20.96 -20.26 63.19
C THR A 139 20.69 -20.89 61.84
N ALA A 140 20.70 -22.22 61.75
CA ALA A 140 20.43 -22.96 60.53
C ALA A 140 19.00 -22.76 60.05
N GLU A 141 18.02 -22.78 60.97
CA GLU A 141 16.62 -22.49 60.67
C GLU A 141 16.43 -21.06 60.13
N THR A 142 17.02 -20.06 60.79
CA THR A 142 16.94 -18.65 60.35
C THR A 142 17.55 -18.45 58.96
N LEU A 143 18.74 -19.03 58.70
CA LEU A 143 19.38 -18.95 57.38
C LEU A 143 18.60 -19.73 56.32
N GLY A 144 18.06 -20.90 56.68
CA GLY A 144 17.21 -21.70 55.80
C GLY A 144 15.97 -20.94 55.36
N LEU A 145 15.28 -20.27 56.31
CA LEU A 145 14.13 -19.44 56.02
C LEU A 145 14.48 -18.24 55.12
N LEU A 146 15.60 -17.56 55.36
CA LEU A 146 16.07 -16.46 54.51
C LEU A 146 16.33 -16.91 53.07
N VAL A 147 16.89 -18.11 52.88
CA VAL A 147 17.08 -18.71 51.56
C VAL A 147 15.73 -19.05 50.92
N LYS A 148 14.79 -19.68 51.65
CA LYS A 148 13.44 -19.99 51.15
C LYS A 148 12.70 -18.71 50.71
N LEU A 149 12.75 -17.64 51.51
CA LEU A 149 12.12 -16.36 51.19
C LEU A 149 12.76 -15.67 49.99
N ALA A 150 14.08 -15.71 49.86
CA ALA A 150 14.76 -15.19 48.66
C ALA A 150 14.38 -15.98 47.39
N ILE A 151 14.20 -17.30 47.50
CA ILE A 151 13.72 -18.14 46.40
C ILE A 151 12.26 -17.81 46.05
N LEU A 152 11.38 -17.64 47.04
CA LEU A 152 9.99 -17.22 46.83
C LEU A 152 9.91 -15.88 46.09
N ASP A 153 10.74 -14.92 46.50
CA ASP A 153 10.81 -13.58 45.91
C ASP A 153 11.31 -13.62 44.45
N MET A 154 12.34 -14.44 44.20
CA MET A 154 12.81 -14.71 42.85
C MET A 154 11.74 -15.36 41.97
N ASP A 155 11.06 -16.39 42.50
CA ASP A 155 10.04 -17.16 41.81
C ASP A 155 8.85 -16.29 41.39
N TYR A 156 8.33 -15.44 42.28
CA TYR A 156 7.31 -14.45 41.91
C TYR A 156 7.81 -13.47 40.86
N GLY A 157 9.00 -12.89 41.05
CA GLY A 157 9.56 -11.91 40.12
C GLY A 157 9.77 -12.47 38.71
N VAL A 158 10.27 -13.71 38.61
CA VAL A 158 10.49 -14.42 37.35
C VAL A 158 9.17 -14.89 36.73
N SER A 159 8.21 -15.37 37.52
CA SER A 159 6.87 -15.73 37.05
C SER A 159 6.17 -14.54 36.41
N THR A 160 6.18 -13.38 37.07
CA THR A 160 5.63 -12.14 36.52
C THR A 160 6.39 -11.66 35.29
N TYR A 161 7.72 -11.81 35.27
CA TYR A 161 8.54 -11.48 34.11
C TYR A 161 8.08 -12.25 32.86
N PHE A 162 7.94 -13.57 32.97
CA PHE A 162 7.47 -14.40 31.86
C PHE A 162 6.03 -14.12 31.47
N ALA A 163 5.15 -13.88 32.44
CA ALA A 163 3.76 -13.49 32.16
C ALA A 163 3.70 -12.20 31.33
N ALA A 164 4.49 -11.18 31.70
CA ALA A 164 4.56 -9.93 30.96
C ALA A 164 5.07 -10.12 29.52
N LEU A 165 6.10 -10.95 29.32
CA LEU A 165 6.60 -11.27 27.97
C LEU A 165 5.58 -12.03 27.13
N GLN A 166 4.80 -12.95 27.73
CA GLN A 166 3.76 -13.67 27.01
C GLN A 166 2.62 -12.75 26.58
N THR A 167 2.20 -11.81 27.43
CA THR A 167 1.20 -10.80 27.07
C THR A 167 1.68 -9.94 25.90
N GLU A 168 2.95 -9.50 25.92
CA GLU A 168 3.50 -8.70 24.83
C GLU A 168 3.63 -9.50 23.53
N LYS A 169 4.06 -10.76 23.61
CA LYS A 169 4.10 -11.66 22.45
C LYS A 169 2.70 -11.84 21.83
N ALA A 170 1.69 -12.09 22.65
CA ALA A 170 0.31 -12.24 22.20
C ALA A 170 -0.22 -10.95 21.54
N ARG A 171 0.14 -9.78 22.08
CA ARG A 171 -0.21 -8.48 21.49
C ARG A 171 0.42 -8.31 20.10
N LEU A 172 1.70 -8.62 19.95
CA LEU A 172 2.42 -8.54 18.68
C LEU A 172 1.87 -9.54 17.64
N GLU A 173 1.49 -10.75 18.06
CA GLU A 173 0.85 -11.75 17.20
C GLU A 173 -0.54 -11.30 16.72
N ALA A 174 -1.33 -10.71 17.61
CA ALA A 174 -2.64 -10.14 17.26
C ALA A 174 -2.50 -8.98 16.28
N GLU A 175 -1.56 -8.07 16.52
CA GLU A 175 -1.26 -6.94 15.61
C GLU A 175 -0.81 -7.43 14.23
N ARG A 176 0.10 -8.41 14.18
CA ARG A 176 0.57 -9.02 12.93
C ARG A 176 -0.56 -9.68 12.15
N THR A 177 -1.48 -10.36 12.84
CA THR A 177 -2.65 -11.00 12.21
C THR A 177 -3.64 -9.96 11.68
N ALA A 178 -3.86 -8.86 12.40
CA ALA A 178 -4.70 -7.76 11.95
C ALA A 178 -4.14 -7.12 10.67
N VAL A 179 -2.82 -6.85 10.63
CA VAL A 179 -2.15 -6.32 9.45
C VAL A 179 -2.25 -7.28 8.25
N ALA A 180 -2.02 -8.58 8.47
CA ALA A 180 -2.16 -9.58 7.40
C ALA A 180 -3.59 -9.64 6.84
N THR A 181 -4.59 -9.57 7.71
CA THR A 181 -6.00 -9.59 7.29
C THR A 181 -6.37 -8.36 6.47
N GLU A 182 -5.94 -7.18 6.91
CA GLU A 182 -6.19 -5.92 6.19
C GLU A 182 -5.45 -5.86 4.85
N GLN A 183 -4.23 -6.41 4.81
CA GLN A 183 -3.47 -6.55 3.57
C GLN A 183 -4.16 -7.50 2.59
N ALA A 184 -4.68 -8.64 3.06
CA ALA A 184 -5.45 -9.57 2.21
C ALA A 184 -6.72 -8.91 1.65
N ARG A 185 -7.45 -8.14 2.48
CA ARG A 185 -8.62 -7.35 2.03
C ARG A 185 -8.22 -6.37 0.91
N SER A 186 -7.16 -5.61 1.12
CA SER A 186 -6.66 -4.63 0.14
C SER A 186 -6.22 -5.29 -1.17
N LEU A 187 -5.61 -6.48 -1.09
CA LEU A 187 -5.22 -7.27 -2.26
C LEU A 187 -6.43 -7.81 -3.02
N GLY A 188 -7.50 -8.21 -2.32
CA GLY A 188 -8.77 -8.60 -2.93
C GLY A 188 -9.42 -7.46 -3.71
N GLU A 189 -9.43 -6.25 -3.14
CA GLU A 189 -9.92 -5.05 -3.82
C GLU A 189 -9.06 -4.68 -5.03
N ALA A 190 -7.74 -4.75 -4.89
CA ALA A 190 -6.82 -4.54 -6.01
C ALA A 190 -7.06 -5.56 -7.14
N SER A 191 -7.25 -6.83 -6.82
CA SER A 191 -7.55 -7.88 -7.80
C SER A 191 -8.83 -7.57 -8.58
N ALA A 192 -9.90 -7.18 -7.88
CA ALA A 192 -11.17 -6.81 -8.52
C ALA A 192 -11.00 -5.60 -9.46
N ALA A 193 -10.25 -4.57 -9.02
CA ALA A 193 -9.94 -3.41 -9.86
C ALA A 193 -9.11 -3.79 -11.10
N MET A 194 -8.20 -4.76 -10.99
CA MET A 194 -7.44 -5.26 -12.15
C MET A 194 -8.30 -6.06 -13.13
N GLU A 195 -9.29 -6.81 -12.66
CA GLU A 195 -10.27 -7.48 -13.53
C GLU A 195 -11.10 -6.46 -14.32
N GLU A 196 -11.61 -5.42 -13.66
CA GLU A 196 -12.32 -4.32 -14.31
C GLU A 196 -11.42 -3.58 -15.31
N MET A 197 -10.17 -3.30 -14.94
CA MET A 197 -9.19 -2.69 -15.84
C MET A 197 -8.94 -3.56 -17.08
N THR A 198 -8.84 -4.88 -16.92
CA THR A 198 -8.69 -5.81 -18.04
C THR A 198 -9.88 -5.73 -19.00
N ALA A 199 -11.10 -5.67 -18.47
CA ALA A 199 -12.31 -5.52 -19.27
C ALA A 199 -12.32 -4.19 -20.05
N ASN A 200 -11.97 -3.09 -19.39
CA ASN A 200 -11.90 -1.76 -20.01
C ASN A 200 -10.83 -1.69 -21.11
N ILE A 201 -9.65 -2.30 -20.91
CA ILE A 201 -8.60 -2.37 -21.93
C ILE A 201 -9.08 -3.15 -23.16
N ARG A 202 -9.74 -4.29 -22.96
CA ARG A 202 -10.32 -5.08 -24.05
C ARG A 202 -11.36 -4.29 -24.84
N GLN A 203 -12.27 -3.61 -24.14
CA GLN A 203 -13.28 -2.77 -24.78
C GLN A 203 -12.64 -1.61 -25.56
N ASN A 204 -11.59 -0.97 -25.01
CA ASN A 204 -10.86 0.08 -25.72
C ASN A 204 -10.17 -0.45 -26.98
N ALA A 205 -9.58 -1.65 -26.94
CA ALA A 205 -8.98 -2.28 -28.11
C ALA A 205 -10.02 -2.58 -29.20
N GLU A 206 -11.20 -3.06 -28.82
CA GLU A 206 -12.32 -3.30 -29.75
C GLU A 206 -12.82 -2.00 -30.37
N ASN A 207 -13.05 -0.96 -29.55
CA ASN A 207 -13.44 0.36 -30.01
C ASN A 207 -12.42 0.95 -30.98
N ALA A 208 -11.12 0.80 -30.68
CA ALA A 208 -10.05 1.26 -31.56
C ALA A 208 -10.06 0.51 -32.90
N ALA A 209 -10.14 -0.82 -32.91
CA ALA A 209 -10.23 -1.60 -34.14
C ALA A 209 -11.46 -1.23 -34.99
N GLN A 210 -12.61 -0.98 -34.37
CA GLN A 210 -13.81 -0.50 -35.07
C GLN A 210 -13.59 0.90 -35.65
N THR A 211 -12.99 1.81 -34.88
CA THR A 211 -12.72 3.18 -35.32
C THR A 211 -11.73 3.22 -36.48
N GLU A 212 -10.68 2.41 -36.45
CA GLU A 212 -9.69 2.27 -37.54
C GLU A 212 -10.38 1.85 -38.84
N LYS A 213 -11.25 0.83 -38.78
CA LYS A 213 -12.04 0.38 -39.93
C LYS A 213 -12.94 1.49 -40.48
N MET A 214 -13.62 2.23 -39.61
CA MET A 214 -14.49 3.34 -40.01
C MET A 214 -13.69 4.47 -40.67
N ALA A 215 -12.53 4.84 -40.10
CA ALA A 215 -11.64 5.83 -40.68
C ALA A 215 -11.15 5.41 -42.07
N GLY A 216 -10.71 4.14 -42.23
CA GLY A 216 -10.33 3.61 -43.53
C GLY A 216 -11.45 3.67 -44.57
N GLN A 217 -12.69 3.33 -44.18
CA GLN A 217 -13.86 3.44 -45.06
C GLN A 217 -14.20 4.90 -45.41
N ALA A 218 -14.07 5.82 -44.46
CA ALA A 218 -14.28 7.24 -44.67
C ALA A 218 -13.25 7.83 -45.65
N ALA A 219 -11.98 7.44 -45.54
CA ALA A 219 -10.94 7.86 -46.47
C ALA A 219 -11.24 7.42 -47.90
N VAL A 220 -11.63 6.15 -48.11
CA VAL A 220 -12.04 5.63 -49.42
C VAL A 220 -13.27 6.37 -49.98
N SER A 221 -14.22 6.72 -49.11
CA SER A 221 -15.43 7.46 -49.52
C SER A 221 -15.10 8.90 -49.91
N ALA A 222 -14.21 9.56 -49.17
CA ALA A 222 -13.73 10.91 -49.47
C ALA A 222 -12.92 10.95 -50.78
N GLU A 223 -12.07 9.95 -51.03
CA GLU A 223 -11.35 9.80 -52.31
C GLU A 223 -12.32 9.68 -53.49
N LYS A 224 -13.32 8.80 -53.39
CA LYS A 224 -14.37 8.66 -54.42
C LYS A 224 -15.16 9.96 -54.62
N GLY A 225 -15.45 10.68 -53.54
CA GLY A 225 -16.07 12.00 -53.59
C GLY A 225 -15.19 13.01 -54.35
N GLY A 226 -13.88 13.01 -54.08
CA GLY A 226 -12.90 13.86 -54.74
C GLY A 226 -12.83 13.58 -56.24
N ASP A 227 -12.84 12.31 -56.64
CA ASP A 227 -12.88 11.90 -58.05
C ASP A 227 -14.17 12.36 -58.75
N ALA A 228 -15.32 12.28 -58.09
CA ALA A 228 -16.59 12.73 -58.64
C ALA A 228 -16.64 14.26 -58.82
N VAL A 229 -16.06 15.00 -57.87
CA VAL A 229 -15.92 16.45 -57.97
C VAL A 229 -14.94 16.83 -59.08
N ALA A 230 -13.81 16.11 -59.23
CA ALA A 230 -12.87 16.34 -60.32
C ALA A 230 -13.51 16.16 -61.71
N LYS A 231 -14.35 15.13 -61.88
CA LYS A 231 -15.14 14.93 -63.10
C LYS A 231 -16.15 16.06 -63.33
N SER A 232 -16.78 16.56 -62.26
CA SER A 232 -17.70 17.70 -62.34
C SER A 232 -16.99 18.99 -62.78
N VAL A 233 -15.78 19.24 -62.28
CA VAL A 233 -14.92 20.37 -62.70
C VAL A 233 -14.61 20.29 -64.20
N GLU A 234 -14.23 19.11 -64.70
CA GLU A 234 -13.95 18.89 -66.12
C GLU A 234 -15.19 19.11 -67.01
N ALA A 235 -16.34 18.60 -66.59
CA ALA A 235 -17.62 18.80 -67.28
C ALA A 235 -18.00 20.30 -67.31
N MET A 236 -17.84 21.02 -66.21
CA MET A 236 -18.15 22.46 -66.13
C MET A 236 -17.21 23.30 -66.99
N ARG A 237 -15.92 22.95 -67.07
CA ARG A 237 -14.99 23.60 -68.02
C ARG A 237 -15.43 23.40 -69.47
N THR A 238 -15.86 22.19 -69.81
CA THR A 238 -16.39 21.88 -71.14
C THR A 238 -17.66 22.69 -71.43
N ILE A 239 -18.58 22.80 -70.47
CA ILE A 239 -19.79 23.62 -70.60
C ILE A 239 -19.43 25.09 -70.83
N ALA A 240 -18.52 25.65 -70.03
CA ALA A 240 -18.07 27.02 -70.18
C ALA A 240 -17.48 27.30 -71.58
N GLU A 241 -16.68 26.37 -72.11
CA GLU A 241 -16.15 26.45 -73.49
C GLU A 241 -17.27 26.43 -74.54
N LYS A 242 -18.23 25.50 -74.43
CA LYS A 242 -19.37 25.43 -75.38
C LYS A 242 -20.26 26.66 -75.30
N VAL A 243 -20.48 27.20 -74.12
CA VAL A 243 -21.23 28.45 -73.92
C VAL A 243 -20.53 29.62 -74.62
N HIS A 244 -19.20 29.70 -74.53
CA HIS A 244 -18.44 30.73 -75.24
C HIS A 244 -18.62 30.63 -76.76
N VAL A 245 -18.61 29.42 -77.31
CA VAL A 245 -18.90 29.19 -78.74
C VAL A 245 -20.33 29.63 -79.10
N VAL A 246 -21.32 29.36 -78.27
CA VAL A 246 -22.72 29.79 -78.49
C VAL A 246 -22.84 31.31 -78.48
N GLN A 247 -22.14 32.00 -77.56
CA GLN A 247 -22.10 33.47 -77.54
C GLN A 247 -21.52 34.04 -78.85
N GLU A 248 -20.44 33.44 -79.36
CA GLU A 248 -19.83 33.87 -80.62
C GLU A 248 -20.75 33.61 -81.82
N ILE A 249 -21.43 32.46 -81.86
CA ILE A 249 -22.44 32.16 -82.90
C ILE A 249 -23.59 33.18 -82.84
N ALA A 250 -24.10 33.51 -81.66
CA ALA A 250 -25.15 34.51 -81.48
C ALA A 250 -24.69 35.89 -81.99
N ARG A 251 -23.46 36.30 -81.66
CA ARG A 251 -22.85 37.56 -82.14
C ARG A 251 -22.69 37.58 -83.67
N GLN A 252 -22.23 36.49 -84.28
CA GLN A 252 -22.11 36.38 -85.73
C GLN A 252 -23.48 36.40 -86.41
N THR A 253 -24.48 35.75 -85.82
CA THR A 253 -25.87 35.74 -86.32
C THR A 253 -26.49 37.13 -86.26
N ASP A 254 -26.24 37.88 -85.18
CA ASP A 254 -26.67 39.28 -85.04
C ASP A 254 -26.05 40.16 -86.15
N LEU A 255 -24.75 40.00 -86.42
CA LEU A 255 -24.06 40.70 -87.51
C LEU A 255 -24.61 40.33 -88.90
N LEU A 256 -24.90 39.06 -89.15
CA LEU A 256 -25.53 38.60 -90.39
C LEU A 256 -26.93 39.18 -90.56
N ALA A 257 -27.73 39.20 -89.50
CA ALA A 257 -29.06 39.79 -89.49
C ALA A 257 -29.02 41.31 -89.73
N LEU A 258 -28.03 42.01 -89.16
CA LEU A 258 -27.79 43.43 -89.42
C LEU A 258 -27.45 43.68 -90.90
N ASN A 259 -26.55 42.88 -91.48
CA ASN A 259 -26.21 42.98 -92.90
C ASN A 259 -27.43 42.73 -93.80
N ALA A 260 -28.26 41.72 -93.47
CA ALA A 260 -29.49 41.44 -94.18
C ALA A 260 -30.51 42.59 -94.07
N ALA A 261 -30.61 43.24 -92.90
CA ALA A 261 -31.47 44.40 -92.71
C ALA A 261 -31.02 45.62 -93.55
N ILE A 262 -29.70 45.84 -93.66
CA ILE A 262 -29.13 46.90 -94.52
C ILE A 262 -29.46 46.63 -95.99
N GLU A 263 -29.26 45.40 -96.47
CA GLU A 263 -29.54 45.06 -97.87
C GLU A 263 -31.04 45.10 -98.18
N ALA A 264 -31.89 44.69 -97.22
CA ALA A 264 -33.34 44.82 -97.33
C ALA A 264 -33.80 46.29 -97.43
N ALA A 265 -33.16 47.21 -96.68
CA ALA A 265 -33.40 48.64 -96.80
C ALA A 265 -32.95 49.18 -98.16
N ARG A 266 -31.83 48.67 -98.69
CA ARG A 266 -31.28 49.04 -100.01
C ARG A 266 -32.18 48.60 -101.16
N ALA A 267 -32.86 47.45 -101.04
CA ALA A 267 -33.81 46.93 -102.02
C ALA A 267 -35.19 47.65 -102.02
N GLY A 268 -35.40 48.62 -101.12
CA GLY A 268 -36.59 49.47 -101.11
C GLY A 268 -37.90 48.68 -100.91
N THR A 269 -38.87 48.84 -101.81
CA THR A 269 -40.19 48.20 -101.71
C THR A 269 -40.14 46.67 -101.85
N HIS A 270 -39.16 46.13 -102.59
CA HIS A 270 -38.98 44.69 -102.78
C HIS A 270 -38.33 44.01 -101.56
N GLY A 271 -37.67 44.75 -100.68
CA GLY A 271 -37.00 44.24 -99.48
C GLY A 271 -37.86 44.15 -98.22
N LYS A 272 -39.11 44.64 -98.23
CA LYS A 272 -39.95 44.76 -97.02
C LYS A 272 -40.16 43.44 -96.26
N GLY A 273 -40.37 42.33 -96.98
CA GLY A 273 -40.50 41.00 -96.36
C GLY A 273 -39.20 40.50 -95.73
N PHE A 274 -38.07 40.73 -96.41
CA PHE A 274 -36.73 40.39 -95.90
C PHE A 274 -36.35 41.22 -94.67
N ALA A 275 -36.76 42.49 -94.60
CA ALA A 275 -36.51 43.36 -93.45
C ALA A 275 -37.16 42.82 -92.15
N VAL A 276 -38.38 42.25 -92.26
CA VAL A 276 -39.06 41.65 -91.10
C VAL A 276 -38.33 40.40 -90.63
N VAL A 277 -37.92 39.52 -91.55
CA VAL A 277 -37.15 38.31 -91.22
C VAL A 277 -35.81 38.68 -90.57
N ALA A 278 -35.09 39.65 -91.13
CA ALA A 278 -33.83 40.13 -90.56
C ALA A 278 -33.99 40.66 -89.12
N SER A 279 -35.06 41.43 -88.84
CA SER A 279 -35.38 41.91 -87.49
C SER A 279 -35.67 40.76 -86.52
N GLU A 280 -36.40 39.74 -86.95
CA GLU A 280 -36.74 38.61 -86.09
C GLU A 280 -35.54 37.70 -85.81
N VAL A 281 -34.67 37.47 -86.81
CA VAL A 281 -33.39 36.76 -86.64
C VAL A 281 -32.49 37.54 -85.68
N ARG A 282 -32.46 38.87 -85.77
CA ARG A 282 -31.69 39.72 -84.86
C ARG A 282 -32.14 39.60 -83.41
N LYS A 283 -33.46 39.70 -83.16
CA LYS A 283 -34.03 39.49 -81.81
C LYS A 283 -33.73 38.10 -81.26
N LEU A 284 -33.77 37.07 -82.11
CA LEU A 284 -33.42 35.70 -81.71
C LEU A 284 -31.94 35.59 -81.33
N ALA A 285 -31.05 36.22 -82.09
CA ALA A 285 -29.62 36.28 -81.80
C ALA A 285 -29.32 37.02 -80.49
N GLU A 286 -29.94 38.18 -80.27
CA GLU A 286 -29.83 38.93 -79.00
C GLU A 286 -30.31 38.08 -77.80
N ARG A 287 -31.46 37.39 -77.92
CA ARG A 287 -31.96 36.47 -76.88
C ARG A 287 -31.01 35.29 -76.62
N ALA A 288 -30.46 34.69 -77.67
CA ALA A 288 -29.50 33.59 -77.55
C ALA A 288 -28.21 34.03 -76.85
N ALA A 289 -27.71 35.24 -77.15
CA ALA A 289 -26.54 35.80 -76.49
C ALA A 289 -26.76 36.03 -74.99
N ILE A 290 -27.93 36.56 -74.61
CA ILE A 290 -28.31 36.76 -73.19
C ILE A 290 -28.36 35.42 -72.46
N ALA A 291 -29.09 34.44 -72.99
CA ALA A 291 -29.20 33.11 -72.39
C ALA A 291 -27.84 32.43 -72.24
N ALA A 292 -26.97 32.53 -73.25
CA ALA A 292 -25.62 31.99 -73.17
C ALA A 292 -24.78 32.71 -72.10
N GLY A 293 -24.92 34.03 -71.94
CA GLY A 293 -24.27 34.78 -70.85
C GLY A 293 -24.70 34.36 -69.45
N GLU A 294 -25.99 34.09 -69.25
CA GLU A 294 -26.53 33.57 -67.99
C GLU A 294 -25.98 32.18 -67.67
N ILE A 295 -25.97 31.27 -68.65
CA ILE A 295 -25.38 29.93 -68.49
C ILE A 295 -23.88 30.02 -68.19
N GLY A 296 -23.16 30.95 -68.83
CA GLY A 296 -21.73 31.16 -68.60
C GLY A 296 -21.43 31.62 -67.17
N THR A 297 -22.23 32.56 -66.66
CA THR A 297 -22.12 33.03 -65.27
C THR A 297 -22.40 31.90 -64.28
N LEU A 298 -23.48 31.13 -64.50
CA LEU A 298 -23.83 30.00 -63.65
C LEU A 298 -22.74 28.92 -63.67
N SER A 299 -22.23 28.57 -64.85
CA SER A 299 -21.16 27.57 -65.02
C SER A 299 -19.86 27.98 -64.34
N GLY A 300 -19.50 29.27 -64.43
CA GLY A 300 -18.34 29.82 -63.71
C GLY A 300 -18.49 29.72 -62.19
N HIS A 301 -19.67 30.05 -61.66
CA HIS A 301 -19.95 29.92 -60.23
C HIS A 301 -19.91 28.45 -59.77
N THR A 302 -20.49 27.53 -60.55
CA THR A 302 -20.45 26.09 -60.24
C THR A 302 -19.04 25.52 -60.32
N LEU A 303 -18.21 26.00 -61.25
CA LEU A 303 -16.81 25.62 -61.35
C LEU A 303 -16.04 26.00 -60.07
N SER A 304 -16.18 27.26 -59.62
CA SER A 304 -15.53 27.75 -58.39
C SER A 304 -15.89 26.91 -57.16
N ILE A 305 -17.19 26.62 -56.95
CA ILE A 305 -17.66 25.81 -55.82
C ILE A 305 -17.12 24.38 -55.91
N SER A 306 -17.08 23.81 -57.11
CA SER A 306 -16.57 22.45 -57.33
C SER A 306 -15.06 22.36 -57.07
N GLU A 307 -14.30 23.38 -57.46
CA GLU A 307 -12.86 23.44 -57.18
C GLU A 307 -12.58 23.51 -55.66
N GLU A 308 -13.31 24.36 -54.93
CA GLU A 308 -13.21 24.49 -53.47
C GLU A 308 -13.60 23.19 -52.74
N ALA A 309 -14.69 22.54 -53.17
CA ALA A 309 -15.09 21.23 -52.64
C ALA A 309 -14.02 20.15 -52.89
N GLY A 310 -13.38 20.19 -54.06
CA GLY A 310 -12.31 19.27 -54.44
C GLY A 310 -11.05 19.48 -53.60
N GLU A 311 -10.68 20.73 -53.32
CA GLU A 311 -9.57 21.05 -52.40
C GLU A 311 -9.83 20.57 -50.98
N SER A 312 -11.05 20.80 -50.47
CA SER A 312 -11.46 20.35 -49.14
C SER A 312 -11.41 18.83 -48.99
N LEU A 313 -11.82 18.08 -50.01
CA LEU A 313 -11.72 16.61 -50.00
C LEU A 313 -10.26 16.14 -50.09
N ARG A 314 -9.41 16.84 -50.84
CA ARG A 314 -7.97 16.53 -50.94
C ARG A 314 -7.22 16.74 -49.62
N SER A 315 -7.58 17.75 -48.83
CA SER A 315 -6.99 17.96 -47.50
C SER A 315 -7.56 17.01 -46.45
N LEU A 316 -8.85 16.65 -46.56
CA LEU A 316 -9.52 15.77 -45.59
C LEU A 316 -9.00 14.32 -45.62
N VAL A 317 -8.65 13.77 -46.78
CA VAL A 317 -8.17 12.38 -46.90
C VAL A 317 -6.91 12.11 -46.05
N PRO A 318 -5.85 12.94 -46.11
CA PRO A 318 -4.71 12.85 -45.20
C PRO A 318 -5.09 12.85 -43.71
N ASP A 319 -6.01 13.72 -43.29
CA ASP A 319 -6.43 13.85 -41.89
C ASP A 319 -7.16 12.58 -41.39
N ILE A 320 -8.02 12.00 -42.24
CA ILE A 320 -8.69 10.73 -41.93
C ILE A 320 -7.67 9.59 -41.82
N ARG A 321 -6.67 9.55 -42.72
CA ARG A 321 -5.61 8.53 -42.64
C ARG A 321 -4.77 8.68 -41.37
N ARG A 322 -4.42 9.91 -40.99
CA ARG A 322 -3.73 10.18 -39.72
C ARG A 322 -4.57 9.78 -38.51
N THR A 323 -5.89 9.95 -38.57
CA THR A 323 -6.81 9.46 -37.53
C THR A 323 -6.75 7.93 -37.43
N SER A 324 -6.73 7.21 -38.57
CA SER A 324 -6.57 5.76 -38.59
C SER A 324 -5.24 5.30 -37.97
N GLU A 325 -4.14 5.99 -38.26
CA GLU A 325 -2.81 5.69 -37.69
C GLU A 325 -2.81 5.84 -36.16
N LEU A 326 -3.31 6.96 -35.63
CA LEU A 326 -3.40 7.20 -34.19
C LEU A 326 -4.25 6.14 -33.48
N VAL A 327 -5.33 5.70 -34.11
CA VAL A 327 -6.19 4.65 -33.56
C VAL A 327 -5.50 3.27 -33.58
N SER A 328 -4.66 3.01 -34.58
CA SER A 328 -3.80 1.82 -34.62
C SER A 328 -2.79 1.82 -33.48
N GLU A 329 -2.21 2.98 -33.16
CA GLU A 329 -1.33 3.17 -31.99
C GLU A 329 -2.08 2.90 -30.68
N ILE A 330 -3.33 3.36 -30.52
CA ILE A 330 -4.17 3.05 -29.36
C ILE A 330 -4.36 1.54 -29.21
N SER A 331 -4.62 0.83 -30.32
CA SER A 331 -4.78 -0.62 -30.32
C SER A 331 -3.49 -1.35 -29.89
N ALA A 332 -2.33 -0.83 -30.29
CA ALA A 332 -1.04 -1.34 -29.84
C ALA A 332 -0.81 -1.10 -28.35
N ALA A 333 -1.08 0.12 -27.87
CA ALA A 333 -0.98 0.45 -26.45
C ALA A 333 -1.90 -0.41 -25.58
N CYS A 334 -3.11 -0.72 -26.03
CA CYS A 334 -4.03 -1.61 -25.30
C CYS A 334 -3.46 -3.04 -25.16
N ARG A 335 -2.76 -3.56 -26.18
CA ARG A 335 -2.09 -4.87 -26.10
C ARG A 335 -0.96 -4.85 -25.08
N GLU A 336 -0.13 -3.79 -25.06
CA GLU A 336 0.92 -3.63 -24.05
C GLU A 336 0.34 -3.49 -22.64
N GLN A 337 -0.72 -2.71 -22.47
CA GLN A 337 -1.42 -2.57 -21.18
C GLN A 337 -1.97 -3.91 -20.69
N THR A 338 -2.51 -4.75 -21.59
CA THR A 338 -3.00 -6.09 -21.22
C THR A 338 -1.88 -6.94 -20.61
N VAL A 339 -0.69 -6.94 -21.22
CA VAL A 339 0.49 -7.65 -20.68
C VAL A 339 0.90 -7.08 -19.33
N GLY A 340 0.91 -5.75 -19.18
CA GLY A 340 1.23 -5.09 -17.90
C GLY A 340 0.25 -5.46 -16.78
N VAL A 341 -1.04 -5.52 -17.09
CA VAL A 341 -2.09 -5.94 -16.15
C VAL A 341 -1.93 -7.38 -15.72
N GLU A 342 -1.62 -8.30 -16.64
CA GLU A 342 -1.35 -9.70 -16.29
C GLU A 342 -0.14 -9.84 -15.35
N GLN A 343 0.92 -9.07 -15.56
CA GLN A 343 2.08 -9.04 -14.67
C GLN A 343 1.73 -8.52 -13.27
N ILE A 344 0.93 -7.46 -13.19
CA ILE A 344 0.46 -6.92 -11.90
C ILE A 344 -0.40 -7.95 -11.17
N ASN A 345 -1.31 -8.63 -11.87
CA ASN A 345 -2.13 -9.70 -11.29
C ASN A 345 -1.30 -10.83 -10.68
N GLN A 346 -0.21 -11.24 -11.35
CA GLN A 346 0.72 -12.24 -10.79
C GLN A 346 1.44 -11.75 -9.52
N VAL A 347 1.68 -10.44 -9.39
CA VAL A 347 2.28 -9.86 -8.18
C VAL A 347 1.25 -9.83 -7.05
N ILE A 348 -0.01 -9.44 -7.34
CA ILE A 348 -1.10 -9.45 -6.36
C ILE A 348 -1.30 -10.86 -5.80
N GLN A 349 -1.35 -11.88 -6.65
CA GLN A 349 -1.48 -13.28 -6.21
C GLN A 349 -0.32 -13.73 -5.31
N ARG A 350 0.92 -13.31 -5.61
CA ARG A 350 2.09 -13.61 -4.77
C ARG A 350 2.00 -12.91 -3.41
N LEU A 351 1.58 -11.65 -3.39
CA LEU A 351 1.39 -10.89 -2.16
C LEU A 351 0.27 -11.49 -1.29
N ASP A 352 -0.78 -12.01 -1.91
CA ASP A 352 -1.90 -12.66 -1.22
C ASP A 352 -1.45 -13.95 -0.52
N GLN A 353 -0.69 -14.80 -1.23
CA GLN A 353 -0.06 -15.98 -0.65
C GLN A 353 0.87 -15.65 0.53
N MET A 354 1.67 -14.58 0.40
CA MET A 354 2.55 -14.11 1.48
C MET A 354 1.75 -13.62 2.69
N SER A 355 0.64 -12.91 2.46
CA SER A 355 -0.24 -12.43 3.53
C SER A 355 -0.88 -13.59 4.30
N HIS A 356 -1.37 -14.59 3.56
CA HIS A 356 -1.90 -15.83 4.15
C HIS A 356 -0.84 -16.60 4.96
N ALA A 357 0.38 -16.74 4.43
CA ALA A 357 1.48 -17.38 5.14
C ALA A 357 1.86 -16.61 6.42
N MET A 358 1.83 -15.28 6.38
CA MET A 358 2.10 -14.44 7.53
C MET A 358 1.05 -14.64 8.64
N ALA A 359 -0.24 -14.66 8.29
CA ALA A 359 -1.32 -14.95 9.22
C ALA A 359 -1.21 -16.36 9.82
N ALA A 360 -0.92 -17.38 8.99
CA ALA A 360 -0.78 -18.76 9.43
C ALA A 360 0.41 -18.96 10.39
N SER A 361 1.55 -18.29 10.14
CA SER A 361 2.73 -18.40 11.00
C SER A 361 2.53 -17.82 12.41
N SER A 362 1.54 -16.95 12.61
CA SER A 362 1.19 -16.41 13.94
C SER A 362 0.37 -17.39 14.78
N ILE A 363 -0.18 -18.45 14.17
CA ILE A 363 -1.05 -19.42 14.85
C ILE A 363 -0.27 -20.60 15.42
N GLU A 364 0.99 -20.82 15.02
CA GLU A 364 1.81 -21.92 15.54
C GLU A 364 2.32 -21.58 16.96
N PRO A 365 1.73 -22.16 18.03
CA PRO A 365 2.32 -22.03 19.34
C PRO A 365 3.57 -22.92 19.31
N ASN A 366 4.70 -22.39 19.75
CA ASN A 366 5.86 -23.19 20.10
C ASN A 366 5.43 -24.19 21.18
N ARG A 367 4.88 -25.36 20.79
CA ARG A 367 4.57 -26.46 21.70
C ARG A 367 5.92 -26.82 22.31
N PRO A 368 6.11 -26.69 23.64
CA PRO A 368 7.31 -27.21 24.25
C PRO A 368 7.37 -28.69 23.87
N ALA A 369 8.49 -29.10 23.28
CA ALA A 369 8.74 -30.48 22.90
C ALA A 369 8.47 -31.34 24.15
N ALA A 370 7.34 -32.05 24.15
CA ALA A 370 7.03 -33.00 25.19
C ALA A 370 8.18 -34.00 25.21
N ALA A 371 8.94 -34.02 26.30
CA ALA A 371 10.05 -34.92 26.49
C ALA A 371 9.58 -36.35 26.20
N ALA A 372 10.12 -36.95 25.14
CA ALA A 372 9.86 -38.33 24.80
C ALA A 372 10.19 -39.21 26.03
N PRO A 373 9.32 -40.16 26.43
CA PRO A 373 9.64 -41.06 27.53
C PRO A 373 10.85 -41.90 27.12
N LYS A 374 11.95 -41.77 27.87
CA LYS A 374 13.12 -42.64 27.76
C LYS A 374 12.67 -44.07 28.02
N ARG A 375 12.53 -44.85 26.95
CA ARG A 375 12.46 -46.32 27.03
C ARG A 375 13.78 -46.81 27.63
N PHE A 376 13.74 -47.20 28.90
CA PHE A 376 14.77 -48.06 29.46
C PHE A 376 14.70 -49.41 28.73
N ALA A 377 15.61 -49.62 27.79
CA ALA A 377 16.04 -50.95 27.43
C ALA A 377 16.92 -51.47 28.57
N ARG A 378 16.45 -52.46 29.31
CA ARG A 378 17.33 -53.42 30.00
C ARG A 378 17.12 -54.76 29.31
N ALA A 379 18.08 -55.12 28.49
CA ALA A 379 18.41 -56.49 28.17
C ALA A 379 19.54 -56.92 29.12
N ALA A 380 19.55 -58.23 29.41
CA ALA A 380 20.39 -59.01 30.35
C ALA A 380 19.71 -59.29 31.68
#